data_AF-A0A0E2H758-F1
#
_entry.id   AF-A0A0E2H758-F1
#
_cell.length_a   1.000
_cell.length_b   1.000
_cell.length_c   1.000
_cell.angle_alpha   90.00
_cell.angle_beta   90.00
_cell.angle_gamma   90.00
#
_symmetry.space_group_name_H-M   'P 1'
#
loop_
_entity.id
_entity.type
_entity.pdbx_description
1 polymer ?
#
loop_
_entity_poly.entity_id
_entity_poly.type
_entity_poly.pdbx_seq_one_letter_code
_entity_poly.pdbx_strand_id
1 'polypeptide(L)'
;MEERKKNLCAMIPESLHKKVREEQEEWGIKLNEYMERILKDHFEKGEREMANGTRTLAFQVSEEFFQRLKKYLKKTGQSQKEFVIGLIEDVLSQEEHVVSGEMQEAGGKGRT
;
A
#
# COMPACT_ATOMS: atom_id res chain seq x y z
N MET A 1 -27.18 6.94 -14.86
CA MET A 1 -26.81 7.15 -16.27
C MET A 1 -26.40 5.80 -16.81
N GLU A 2 -26.99 5.33 -17.92
CA GLU A 2 -26.62 4.05 -18.52
C GLU A 2 -25.27 4.19 -19.23
N GLU A 3 -24.25 3.49 -18.76
CA GLU A 3 -22.91 3.54 -19.36
C GLU A 3 -22.92 2.87 -20.73
N ARG A 4 -22.41 3.57 -21.75
CA ARG A 4 -22.34 3.03 -23.12
C ARG A 4 -21.23 1.96 -23.18
N LYS A 5 -21.60 0.72 -23.44
CA LYS A 5 -20.66 -0.40 -23.60
C LYS A 5 -19.92 -0.31 -24.94
N LYS A 6 -18.60 -0.48 -24.91
CA LYS A 6 -17.72 -0.58 -26.10
C LYS A 6 -17.07 -1.96 -26.12
N ASN A 7 -16.83 -2.50 -27.32
CA ASN A 7 -16.15 -3.79 -27.47
C ASN A 7 -14.65 -3.63 -27.29
N LEU A 8 -14.04 -4.50 -26.49
CA LEU A 8 -12.59 -4.64 -26.36
C LEU A 8 -12.15 -5.86 -27.18
N CYS A 9 -11.27 -5.65 -28.16
CA CYS A 9 -10.69 -6.72 -28.97
C CYS A 9 -9.17 -6.66 -28.87
N ALA A 10 -8.56 -7.75 -28.42
CA ALA A 10 -7.11 -7.88 -28.33
C ALA A 10 -6.72 -9.32 -28.72
N MET A 11 -5.58 -9.46 -29.40
CA MET A 11 -5.00 -10.78 -29.66
C MET A 11 -4.32 -11.26 -28.39
N ILE A 12 -4.76 -12.41 -27.88
CA ILE A 12 -4.20 -13.05 -26.70
C ILE A 12 -3.58 -14.41 -27.07
N PRO A 13 -2.56 -14.88 -26.33
CA PRO A 13 -1.98 -16.20 -26.56
C PRO A 13 -3.02 -17.31 -26.40
N GLU A 14 -2.91 -18.38 -27.18
CA GLU A 14 -3.84 -19.53 -27.14
C GLU A 14 -3.95 -20.14 -25.73
N SER A 15 -2.84 -20.24 -25.01
CA SER A 15 -2.82 -20.74 -23.63
C SER A 15 -3.64 -19.88 -22.67
N LEU A 16 -3.68 -18.56 -22.88
CA LEU A 16 -4.48 -17.64 -22.07
C LEU A 16 -5.95 -17.72 -22.47
N HIS A 17 -6.22 -17.77 -23.77
CA HIS A 17 -7.58 -17.95 -24.30
C HIS A 17 -8.24 -19.23 -23.77
N LYS A 18 -7.50 -20.34 -23.72
CA LYS A 18 -7.99 -21.61 -23.18
C LYS A 18 -8.40 -21.49 -21.70
N LYS A 19 -7.51 -20.91 -20.87
CA LYS A 19 -7.79 -20.69 -19.44
C LYS A 19 -9.02 -19.80 -19.21
N VAL A 20 -9.13 -18.70 -19.94
CA VAL A 20 -10.29 -17.79 -19.86
C VAL A 20 -11.58 -18.53 -20.20
N ARG A 21 -11.56 -19.42 -21.20
CA ARG A 21 -12.73 -20.22 -21.58
C ARG A 21 -13.09 -21.27 -20.51
N GLU A 22 -12.10 -21.96 -19.94
CA GLU A 22 -12.32 -22.94 -18.86
C GLU A 22 -12.92 -22.26 -17.63
N GLU A 23 -12.37 -21.11 -17.21
CA GLU A 23 -12.85 -20.36 -16.04
C GLU A 23 -14.24 -19.75 -16.28
N GLN A 24 -14.51 -19.27 -17.50
CA GLN A 24 -15.83 -18.81 -17.91
C GLN A 24 -16.89 -19.93 -17.79
N GLU A 25 -16.57 -21.14 -18.26
CA GLU A 25 -17.48 -22.30 -18.25
C GLU A 25 -17.75 -22.78 -16.82
N GLU A 26 -16.71 -22.83 -15.98
CA GLU A 26 -16.84 -23.17 -14.56
C GLU A 26 -17.75 -22.18 -13.82
N TRP A 27 -17.67 -20.90 -14.16
CA TRP A 27 -18.46 -19.86 -13.52
C TRP A 27 -19.84 -19.68 -14.15
N GLY A 28 -20.11 -20.34 -15.28
CA GLY A 28 -21.39 -20.29 -15.99
C GLY A 28 -21.75 -18.90 -16.53
N ILE A 29 -20.76 -18.01 -16.73
CA ILE A 29 -20.98 -16.63 -17.19
C ILE A 29 -20.57 -16.43 -18.64
N LYS A 30 -20.94 -15.31 -19.24
CA LYS A 30 -20.48 -14.95 -20.59
C LYS A 30 -19.12 -14.27 -20.56
N LEU A 31 -18.34 -14.39 -21.64
CA LEU A 31 -17.01 -13.80 -21.78
C LEU A 31 -16.98 -12.29 -21.50
N ASN A 32 -18.03 -11.57 -21.91
CA ASN A 32 -18.15 -10.13 -21.68
C ASN A 32 -18.29 -9.80 -20.19
N GLU A 33 -19.06 -10.58 -19.43
CA GLU A 33 -19.23 -10.41 -17.99
C GLU A 33 -17.96 -10.79 -17.24
N TYR A 34 -17.30 -11.87 -17.68
CA TYR A 34 -15.99 -12.27 -17.17
C TYR A 34 -14.96 -11.16 -17.37
N MET A 35 -14.83 -10.64 -18.60
CA MET A 35 -13.91 -9.55 -18.90
C MET A 35 -14.25 -8.26 -18.15
N GLU A 36 -15.53 -7.89 -18.07
CA GLU A 36 -15.95 -6.72 -17.29
C GLU A 36 -15.56 -6.86 -15.81
N ARG A 37 -15.70 -8.06 -15.24
CA ARG A 37 -15.33 -8.34 -13.85
C ARG A 37 -13.82 -8.36 -13.63
N ILE A 38 -13.03 -8.94 -14.55
CA ILE A 38 -11.56 -8.90 -14.48
C ILE A 38 -11.05 -7.46 -14.62
N LEU A 39 -11.63 -6.68 -15.54
CA LEU A 39 -11.27 -5.27 -15.71
C LEU A 39 -11.69 -4.45 -14.49
N LYS A 40 -12.90 -4.64 -13.97
CA LYS A 40 -13.34 -4.03 -12.71
C LYS A 40 -12.44 -4.41 -11.55
N ASP A 41 -12.11 -5.67 -11.38
CA ASP A 41 -11.21 -6.12 -10.32
C ASP A 41 -9.80 -5.53 -10.49
N HIS A 42 -9.27 -5.49 -11.72
CA HIS A 42 -7.96 -4.93 -12.03
C HIS A 42 -7.91 -3.41 -11.81
N PHE A 43 -8.94 -2.67 -12.26
CA PHE A 43 -9.01 -1.23 -12.10
C PHE A 43 -9.46 -0.81 -10.71
N GLU A 44 -10.40 -1.49 -10.05
CA GLU A 44 -10.82 -1.19 -8.67
C GLU A 44 -9.79 -1.63 -7.63
N LYS A 45 -9.07 -2.75 -7.84
CA LYS A 45 -7.92 -3.10 -6.99
C LYS A 45 -6.70 -2.24 -7.31
N GLY A 46 -6.53 -1.81 -8.56
CA GLY A 46 -5.52 -0.82 -8.95
C GLY A 46 -5.82 0.60 -8.44
N GLU A 47 -7.10 0.97 -8.33
CA GLU A 47 -7.58 2.26 -7.82
C GLU A 47 -7.53 2.36 -6.29
N ARG A 48 -7.34 1.24 -5.57
CA ARG A 48 -6.97 1.32 -4.14
C ARG A 48 -5.62 2.00 -3.90
N GLU A 49 -4.80 2.22 -4.92
CA GLU A 49 -3.55 2.97 -4.81
C GLU A 49 -3.67 4.48 -5.17
N MET A 50 -4.84 5.00 -5.54
CA MET A 50 -4.95 6.36 -6.10
C MET A 50 -6.02 7.26 -5.44
N ALA A 51 -6.45 6.97 -4.22
CA ALA A 51 -7.31 7.86 -3.44
C ALA A 51 -6.69 8.22 -2.09
N ASN A 52 -6.27 9.48 -1.94
CA ASN A 52 -6.01 10.21 -0.68
C ASN A 52 -4.58 10.37 -0.16
N GLY A 53 -3.54 10.43 -1.02
CA GLY A 53 -2.20 10.90 -0.59
C GLY A 53 -1.55 10.10 0.55
N THR A 54 -2.11 8.95 0.89
CA THR A 54 -1.63 8.03 1.91
C THR A 54 -0.97 6.86 1.20
N ARG A 55 0.32 6.66 1.45
CA ARG A 55 1.04 5.47 0.98
C ARG A 55 0.92 4.38 2.04
N THR A 56 0.57 3.17 1.61
CA THR A 56 0.52 2.01 2.51
C THR A 56 1.92 1.44 2.67
N LEU A 57 2.41 1.37 3.90
CA LEU A 57 3.68 0.73 4.23
C LEU A 57 3.40 -0.68 4.77
N ALA A 58 3.62 -1.69 3.94
CA ALA A 58 3.44 -3.10 4.29
C ALA A 58 4.80 -3.79 4.41
N PHE A 59 5.03 -4.51 5.51
CA PHE A 59 6.22 -5.32 5.73
C PHE A 59 5.82 -6.67 6.35
N GLN A 60 6.54 -7.72 5.97
CA GLN A 60 6.37 -9.04 6.57
C GLN A 60 7.16 -9.11 7.88
N VAL A 61 6.53 -9.67 8.91
CA VAL A 61 7.16 -9.97 10.19
C VAL A 61 6.92 -11.41 10.56
N SER A 62 7.77 -11.96 11.44
CA SER A 62 7.54 -13.27 12.01
C SER A 62 6.27 -13.29 12.88
N GLU A 63 5.62 -14.45 12.96
CA GLU A 63 4.42 -14.62 13.78
C GLU A 63 4.69 -14.33 15.27
N GLU A 64 5.85 -14.75 15.77
CA GLU A 64 6.27 -14.49 17.15
C GLU A 64 6.37 -12.98 17.43
N PHE A 65 6.94 -12.22 16.50
CA PHE A 65 7.01 -10.76 16.60
C PHE A 65 5.62 -10.12 16.58
N PHE A 66 4.75 -10.59 15.69
CA PHE A 66 3.37 -10.09 15.60
C PHE A 66 2.57 -10.34 16.90
N GLN A 67 2.72 -11.51 17.51
CA GLN A 67 2.08 -11.81 18.79
C GLN A 67 2.63 -10.94 19.93
N ARG A 68 3.96 -10.75 19.98
CA ARG A 68 4.61 -9.87 20.95
C ARG A 68 4.13 -8.43 20.81
N LEU A 69 4.04 -7.93 19.58
CA LEU A 69 3.51 -6.60 19.25
C LEU A 69 2.06 -6.47 19.72
N LYS A 70 1.18 -7.42 19.40
CA LYS A 70 -0.22 -7.41 19.87
C LYS A 70 -0.33 -7.38 21.39
N LYS A 71 0.49 -8.15 22.11
CA LYS A 71 0.50 -8.15 23.58
C LYS A 71 0.91 -6.80 24.15
N TYR A 72 1.85 -6.12 23.51
CA TYR A 72 2.28 -4.78 23.89
C TYR A 72 1.17 -3.74 23.63
N LEU A 73 0.59 -3.72 22.42
CA LEU A 73 -0.49 -2.81 22.05
C LEU A 73 -1.72 -2.95 22.95
N LYS A 74 -2.05 -4.18 23.37
CA LYS A 74 -3.15 -4.43 24.31
C LYS A 74 -2.88 -3.85 25.70
N LYS A 75 -1.62 -3.73 26.13
CA LYS A 75 -1.25 -3.12 27.41
C LYS A 75 -1.31 -1.60 27.36
N THR A 76 -0.87 -1.00 26.25
CA THR A 76 -0.85 0.46 26.07
C THR A 76 -2.19 1.02 25.60
N GLY A 77 -3.08 0.17 25.07
CA GLY A 77 -4.38 0.58 24.53
C GLY A 77 -4.30 1.31 23.18
N GLN A 78 -3.11 1.36 22.58
CA GLN A 78 -2.85 2.07 21.33
C GLN A 78 -3.15 1.19 20.11
N SER A 79 -3.55 1.82 19.00
CA SER A 79 -3.69 1.11 17.73
C SER A 79 -2.33 0.76 17.12
N GLN A 80 -2.26 -0.35 16.36
CA GLN A 80 -1.03 -0.73 15.66
C GLN A 80 -0.53 0.37 14.72
N LYS A 81 -1.47 1.10 14.11
CA LYS A 81 -1.18 2.24 13.24
C LYS A 81 -0.50 3.37 14.02
N GLU A 82 -1.08 3.81 15.12
CA GLU A 82 -0.52 4.90 15.94
C GLU A 82 0.83 4.54 16.54
N PHE A 83 1.01 3.28 16.95
CA PHE A 83 2.30 2.83 17.46
C PHE A 83 3.40 2.89 16.41
N VAL A 84 3.14 2.42 15.18
CA VAL A 84 4.13 2.45 14.10
C VAL A 84 4.39 3.88 13.63
N ILE A 85 3.35 4.70 13.50
CA ILE A 85 3.51 6.12 13.14
C ILE A 85 4.34 6.85 14.21
N GLY A 86 4.00 6.70 15.48
CA GLY A 86 4.72 7.35 16.58
C GLY A 86 6.18 6.91 16.70
N LEU A 87 6.48 5.63 16.45
CA LEU A 87 7.88 5.16 16.38
C LEU A 87 8.65 5.82 15.24
N ILE A 88 8.04 5.98 14.07
CA ILE A 88 8.67 6.60 12.91
C ILE A 88 8.85 8.11 13.15
N GLU A 89 7.82 8.79 13.64
CA GLU A 89 7.89 10.23 13.95
C GLU A 89 8.93 10.54 15.03
N ASP A 90 9.04 9.72 16.07
CA ASP A 90 10.05 9.88 17.12
C ASP A 90 11.47 9.73 16.56
N VAL A 91 11.71 8.73 15.70
CA VAL A 91 13.01 8.54 15.03
C VAL A 91 13.34 9.69 14.07
N LEU A 92 12.36 10.12 13.26
CA LEU A 92 12.54 11.24 12.32
C LEU A 92 12.80 12.55 13.05
N SER A 93 12.05 12.82 14.12
CA SER A 93 12.25 14.00 14.97
C SER A 93 13.63 14.02 15.61
N GLN A 94 14.12 12.84 16.07
CA GLN A 94 15.48 12.72 16.58
C GLN A 94 16.52 13.03 15.49
N GLU A 95 16.38 12.52 14.27
CA GLU A 95 17.27 12.84 13.14
C GLU A 95 17.25 14.33 12.75
N GLU A 96 16.06 14.94 12.67
CA GLU A 96 15.91 16.36 12.34
C GLU A 96 16.50 17.29 13.42
N HIS A 97 16.47 16.85 14.70
CA HIS A 97 17.10 17.58 15.79
C HIS A 97 18.64 17.48 15.82
N VAL A 98 19.24 16.44 15.23
CA VAL A 98 20.71 16.36 15.11
C VAL A 98 21.22 17.35 14.06
N VAL A 99 20.46 17.56 12.98
CA VAL A 99 20.85 18.45 11.86
C VAL A 99 20.68 19.94 12.21
N SER A 100 19.74 20.29 13.08
CA SER A 100 19.53 21.68 13.53
C SER A 100 20.44 22.09 14.72
N GLY A 101 21.13 21.14 15.35
CA GLY A 101 21.95 21.36 16.54
C GLY A 101 23.44 21.66 16.30
N GLU A 102 23.97 21.49 15.09
CA GLU A 102 25.41 21.68 14.81
C GLU A 102 25.78 23.10 14.31
N MET A 103 24.86 24.07 14.35
CA MET A 103 25.13 25.43 13.87
C MET A 103 25.05 26.52 14.94
N GLN A 104 25.44 26.22 16.17
CA GLN A 104 25.85 27.23 17.15
C GLN A 104 27.01 26.67 17.99
N GLU A 105 28.24 27.07 17.66
CA GLU A 105 29.42 27.25 18.53
C GLU A 105 30.70 27.26 17.66
N ALA A 106 30.83 28.25 16.77
CA ALA A 106 32.14 28.62 16.18
C ALA A 106 32.16 30.13 15.85
N GLY A 107 31.71 30.97 16.78
CA GLY A 107 31.67 32.42 16.65
C GLY A 107 32.48 33.14 17.74
N GLY A 108 33.56 32.53 18.21
CA GLY A 108 34.36 33.02 19.33
C GLY A 108 35.78 33.40 18.95
N LYS A 109 35.98 34.70 18.68
CA LYS A 109 37.17 35.49 19.09
C LYS A 109 38.43 35.42 18.20
N GLY A 110 38.42 36.21 17.13
CA GLY A 110 39.64 36.76 16.53
C GLY A 110 40.00 38.12 17.16
N ARG A 111 40.79 38.10 18.23
CA ARG A 111 41.56 39.25 18.72
C ARG A 111 42.99 39.02 18.27
N THR A 112 43.53 39.87 17.39
CA THR A 112 44.81 40.59 17.47
C THR A 112 44.99 41.39 16.19
#